data_AF-A0A0V0HMH5-F1
#
_entry.id   AF-A0A0V0HMH5-F1
#
_cell.length_a   1.000
_cell.length_b   1.000
_cell.length_c   1.000
_cell.angle_alpha   90.00
_cell.angle_beta   90.00
_cell.angle_gamma   90.00
#
_symmetry.space_group_name_H-M   'P 1'
#
loop_
_entity.id
_entity.type
_entity.pdbx_description
1 polymer ?
#
loop_
_entity_poly.entity_id
_entity_poly.type
_entity_poly.pdbx_seq_one_letter_code
_entity_poly.pdbx_strand_id
1 'polypeptide(L)'
;METVIEMLHLLDFSCISFKTLFGMLRITLNLKISKCSRNKLESMIGFQLDQATLDNLLLPSPVGSSYLYDVNLLLRLLKSFISKGACCVPLTRLRKVASLMDLYIAEVAPDPCLKPSKFLALVRSLPESARDSYDAIYHATVMYLEVHSGLSEEEKMEVCSGLSSRSCHPRLVATLLVTKSSLQNLLDKLS
;
A
#
# COMPACT_ATOMS: atom_id res chain seq x y z
N MET A 1 -9.93 14.98 22.57
CA MET A 1 -9.16 14.68 21.33
C MET A 1 -9.82 15.25 20.08
N GLU A 2 -11.13 15.08 19.87
CA GLU A 2 -11.80 15.60 18.66
C GLU A 2 -11.66 17.11 18.48
N THR A 3 -11.88 17.92 19.53
CA THR A 3 -11.70 19.37 19.49
C THR A 3 -10.28 19.78 19.10
N VAL A 4 -9.27 19.04 19.58
CA VAL A 4 -7.86 19.30 19.24
C VAL A 4 -7.63 19.04 17.76
N ILE A 5 -8.11 17.90 17.25
CA ILE A 5 -8.01 17.57 15.81
C ILE A 5 -8.70 18.63 14.96
N GLU A 6 -9.87 19.10 15.39
CA GLU A 6 -10.63 20.15 14.70
C GLU A 6 -9.83 21.45 14.65
N MET A 7 -9.32 21.93 15.78
CA MET A 7 -8.51 23.14 15.84
C MET A 7 -7.24 23.04 14.99
N LEU A 8 -6.52 21.92 15.08
CA LEU A 8 -5.31 21.71 14.28
C LEU A 8 -5.61 21.71 12.77
N HIS A 9 -6.74 21.15 12.35
CA HIS A 9 -7.14 21.12 10.94
C HIS A 9 -7.63 22.49 10.44
N LEU A 10 -8.13 23.38 11.32
CA LEU A 10 -8.49 24.75 10.98
C LEU A 10 -7.28 25.68 10.88
N LEU A 11 -6.20 25.36 11.60
CA LEU A 11 -4.91 26.04 11.53
C LEU A 11 -4.09 25.53 10.33
N ASP A 12 -2.95 26.18 10.06
CA ASP A 12 -1.98 25.65 9.10
C ASP A 12 -1.29 24.40 9.70
N PHE A 13 -1.92 23.24 9.47
CA PHE A 13 -1.41 21.96 9.94
C PHE A 13 -0.07 21.56 9.32
N SER A 14 0.41 22.27 8.29
CA SER A 14 1.75 22.06 7.74
C SER A 14 2.85 22.41 8.74
N CYS A 15 2.55 23.24 9.75
CA CYS A 15 3.47 23.57 10.84
C CYS A 15 3.57 22.48 11.92
N ILE A 16 2.69 21.46 11.89
CA ILE A 16 2.66 20.40 12.89
C ILE A 16 3.55 19.26 12.41
N SER A 17 4.51 18.85 13.23
CA SER A 17 5.42 17.76 12.87
C SER A 17 4.66 16.44 12.62
N PHE A 18 5.12 15.67 11.64
CA PHE A 18 4.61 14.31 11.38
C PHE A 18 4.60 13.45 12.65
N LYS A 19 5.67 13.52 13.47
CA LYS A 19 5.79 12.80 14.74
C LYS A 19 4.64 13.12 15.71
N THR A 20 4.25 14.39 15.82
CA THR A 20 3.15 14.82 16.68
C THR A 20 1.81 14.27 16.16
N LEU A 21 1.52 14.45 14.86
CA LEU A 21 0.29 13.95 14.25
C LEU A 21 0.17 12.42 14.36
N PHE A 22 1.28 11.72 14.13
CA PHE A 22 1.32 10.27 14.23
C PHE A 22 1.20 9.78 15.69
N GLY A 23 1.76 10.51 16.65
CA GLY A 23 1.51 10.29 18.08
C GLY A 23 0.01 10.42 18.42
N MET A 24 -0.67 11.42 17.86
CA MET A 24 -2.12 11.57 18.03
C MET A 24 -2.88 10.39 17.42
N LEU A 25 -2.49 9.91 16.23
CA LEU A 25 -3.10 8.74 15.60
C LEU A 25 -3.04 7.53 16.54
N ARG A 26 -1.86 7.21 17.09
CA ARG A 26 -1.68 6.10 18.03
C ARG A 26 -2.59 6.19 19.26
N ILE A 27 -2.76 7.40 19.81
CA ILE A 27 -3.68 7.63 20.93
C ILE A 27 -5.13 7.40 20.49
N THR A 28 -5.51 7.89 19.31
CA THR A 28 -6.90 7.80 18.82
C THR A 28 -7.34 6.39 18.41
N LEU A 29 -6.41 5.47 18.13
CA LEU A 29 -6.74 4.06 17.82
C LEU A 29 -7.50 3.39 18.98
N ASN A 30 -7.23 3.80 20.21
CA ASN A 30 -7.87 3.27 21.42
C ASN A 30 -9.09 4.09 21.87
N LEU A 31 -9.44 5.15 21.13
CA LEU A 31 -10.52 6.07 21.48
C LEU A 31 -11.65 5.99 20.45
N LYS A 32 -12.89 6.06 20.93
CA LYS A 32 -14.06 6.21 20.06
C LYS A 32 -14.16 7.66 19.57
N ILE A 33 -13.41 7.99 18.52
CA ILE A 33 -13.56 9.27 17.80
C ILE A 33 -14.42 9.11 16.54
N SER A 34 -15.15 10.17 16.20
CA SER A 34 -15.98 10.30 15.02
C SER A 34 -15.18 10.06 13.74
N LYS A 35 -15.87 9.56 12.71
CA LYS A 35 -15.28 9.34 11.38
C LYS A 35 -14.75 10.64 10.78
N CYS A 36 -15.44 11.75 11.02
CA CYS A 36 -15.02 13.07 10.54
C CYS A 36 -13.66 13.48 11.13
N SER A 37 -13.51 13.46 12.47
CA SER A 37 -12.23 13.80 13.11
C SER A 37 -11.11 12.84 12.69
N ARG A 38 -11.40 11.54 12.57
CA ARG A 38 -10.41 10.56 12.10
C ARG A 38 -9.91 10.89 10.70
N ASN A 39 -10.83 11.20 9.77
CA ASN A 39 -10.47 11.56 8.40
C ASN A 39 -9.62 12.84 8.35
N LYS A 40 -9.91 13.84 9.19
CA LYS A 40 -9.10 15.07 9.30
C LYS A 40 -7.68 14.77 9.77
N LEU A 41 -7.53 13.93 10.80
CA LEU A 41 -6.22 13.51 11.30
C LEU A 41 -5.43 12.73 10.24
N GLU A 42 -6.06 11.73 9.61
CA GLU A 42 -5.45 10.96 8.52
C GLU A 42 -5.07 11.85 7.33
N SER A 43 -5.88 12.87 7.02
CA SER A 43 -5.59 13.83 5.95
C SER A 43 -4.31 14.61 6.23
N MET A 44 -4.16 15.15 7.45
CA MET A 44 -2.96 15.88 7.87
C MET A 44 -1.71 14.99 7.86
N ILE A 45 -1.82 13.74 8.33
CA ILE A 45 -0.72 12.76 8.31
C ILE A 45 -0.33 12.40 6.87
N GLY A 46 -1.33 12.09 6.03
CA GLY A 46 -1.12 11.72 4.64
C GLY A 46 -0.47 12.84 3.84
N PHE A 47 -0.77 14.11 4.13
CA PHE A 47 -0.11 15.25 3.48
C PHE A 47 1.42 15.28 3.71
N GLN A 48 1.91 14.67 4.78
CA GLN A 48 3.32 14.63 5.18
C GLN A 48 3.92 13.21 5.13
N LEU A 49 3.31 12.30 4.34
CA LEU A 49 3.69 10.89 4.31
C LEU A 49 5.15 10.64 3.90
N ASP A 50 5.77 11.59 3.19
CA ASP A 50 7.19 11.57 2.82
C ASP A 50 8.16 11.74 4.01
N GLN A 51 7.65 12.07 5.20
CA GLN A 51 8.40 12.12 6.45
C GLN A 51 8.25 10.84 7.30
N ALA A 52 7.44 9.88 6.85
CA ALA A 52 7.19 8.65 7.58
C ALA A 52 8.35 7.65 7.46
N THR A 53 8.48 6.80 8.47
CA THR A 53 9.34 5.61 8.47
C THR A 53 8.49 4.35 8.35
N LEU A 54 9.11 3.21 8.03
CA LEU A 54 8.40 1.93 7.95
C LEU A 54 7.69 1.61 9.27
N ASP A 55 8.33 1.83 10.42
CA ASP A 55 7.74 1.63 11.76
C ASP A 55 6.48 2.48 12.02
N ASN A 56 6.34 3.61 11.33
CA ASN A 56 5.10 4.38 11.37
C ASN A 56 4.00 3.70 10.54
N LEU A 57 4.31 2.93 9.51
CA LEU A 57 3.29 2.28 8.70
C LEU A 57 2.85 0.92 9.25
N LEU A 58 3.69 0.27 10.07
CA LEU A 58 3.42 -1.01 10.73
C LEU A 58 2.48 -0.86 11.95
N LEU A 59 1.29 -0.29 11.70
CA LEU A 59 0.23 -0.20 12.69
C LEU A 59 -0.57 -1.51 12.70
N PRO A 60 -0.89 -2.06 13.89
CA PRO A 60 -1.65 -3.30 13.98
C PRO A 60 -3.03 -3.13 13.36
N SER A 61 -3.52 -4.20 12.73
CA SER A 61 -4.87 -4.23 12.18
C SER A 61 -5.94 -4.09 13.27
N PRO A 62 -7.16 -3.60 12.92
CA PRO A 62 -8.26 -3.53 13.86
C PRO A 62 -8.61 -4.92 14.43
N VAL A 63 -8.99 -4.96 15.72
CA VAL A 63 -9.36 -6.19 16.42
C VAL A 63 -10.37 -7.02 15.60
N GLY A 64 -10.07 -8.31 15.43
CA GLY A 64 -10.88 -9.24 14.63
C GLY A 64 -10.50 -9.30 13.15
N SER A 65 -9.50 -8.52 12.72
CA SER A 65 -8.87 -8.70 11.41
C SER A 65 -7.95 -9.93 11.43
N SER A 66 -7.89 -10.65 10.31
CA SER A 66 -7.02 -11.83 10.15
C SER A 66 -5.57 -11.50 9.81
N TYR A 67 -5.31 -10.32 9.24
CA TYR A 67 -4.00 -9.86 8.77
C TYR A 67 -3.33 -8.98 9.83
N LEU A 68 -2.00 -8.86 9.82
CA LEU A 68 -1.23 -8.26 10.92
C LEU A 68 -1.31 -6.72 10.98
N TYR A 69 -1.25 -6.05 9.83
CA TYR A 69 -1.12 -4.58 9.75
C TYR A 69 -2.29 -3.89 9.06
N ASP A 70 -2.68 -2.68 9.49
CA ASP A 70 -3.78 -1.92 8.89
C ASP A 70 -3.43 -1.34 7.50
N VAL A 71 -3.50 -2.19 6.48
CA VAL A 71 -3.33 -1.83 5.07
C VAL A 71 -4.31 -0.74 4.62
N ASN A 72 -5.54 -0.74 5.16
CA ASN A 72 -6.56 0.23 4.75
C ASN A 72 -6.23 1.65 5.25
N LEU A 73 -5.63 1.76 6.43
CA LEU A 73 -5.12 3.02 6.93
C LEU A 73 -4.01 3.55 6.02
N LEU A 74 -3.02 2.73 5.65
CA LEU A 74 -1.96 3.16 4.73
C LEU A 74 -2.52 3.64 3.39
N LEU A 75 -3.44 2.90 2.78
CA LEU A 75 -4.08 3.30 1.53
C LEU A 75 -4.84 4.64 1.65
N ARG A 76 -5.46 4.93 2.81
CA ARG A 76 -6.12 6.22 3.08
C ARG A 76 -5.10 7.36 3.24
N LEU A 77 -4.00 7.13 3.96
CA LEU A 77 -2.91 8.12 4.09
C LEU A 77 -2.31 8.44 2.72
N LEU A 78 -2.05 7.41 1.92
CA LEU A 78 -1.52 7.57 0.58
C LEU A 78 -2.48 8.32 -0.35
N LYS A 79 -3.78 8.00 -0.28
CA LYS A 79 -4.82 8.75 -1.01
C LYS A 79 -4.81 10.24 -0.65
N SER A 80 -4.57 10.58 0.62
CA SER A 80 -4.44 11.98 1.04
C SER A 80 -3.16 12.63 0.47
N PHE A 81 -2.03 11.91 0.50
CA PHE A 81 -0.75 12.39 -0.04
C PHE A 81 -0.86 12.82 -1.51
N ILE A 82 -1.56 12.03 -2.34
CA ILE A 82 -1.78 12.31 -3.77
C ILE A 82 -3.14 12.93 -4.06
N SER A 83 -3.82 13.53 -3.07
CA SER A 83 -5.20 14.02 -3.21
C SER A 83 -5.38 15.10 -4.29
N LYS A 84 -4.34 15.91 -4.54
CA LYS A 84 -4.30 16.90 -5.63
C LYS A 84 -3.80 16.33 -6.97
N GLY A 85 -3.58 15.02 -7.04
CA GLY A 85 -2.93 14.33 -8.15
C GLY A 85 -1.43 14.16 -7.93
N ALA A 86 -0.87 13.01 -8.33
CA ALA A 86 0.55 12.71 -8.14
C ALA A 86 1.47 13.68 -8.90
N CYS A 87 1.02 14.27 -10.02
CA CYS A 87 1.76 15.28 -10.78
C CYS A 87 1.93 16.60 -10.02
N CYS A 88 1.09 16.88 -9.02
CA CYS A 88 1.17 18.07 -8.19
C CYS A 88 2.09 17.90 -6.96
N VAL A 89 2.66 16.71 -6.77
CA VAL A 89 3.60 16.42 -5.69
C VAL A 89 5.03 16.56 -6.23
N PRO A 90 5.94 17.29 -5.55
CA PRO A 90 7.35 17.33 -5.93
C PRO A 90 7.93 15.92 -6.06
N LEU A 91 8.61 15.64 -7.18
CA LEU A 91 9.11 14.29 -7.50
C LEU A 91 10.00 13.70 -6.40
N THR A 92 10.76 14.53 -5.69
CA THR A 92 11.57 14.13 -4.54
C THR A 92 10.74 13.55 -3.40
N ARG A 93 9.58 14.13 -3.09
CA ARG A 93 8.65 13.64 -2.08
C ARG A 93 7.94 12.38 -2.56
N LEU A 94 7.51 12.38 -3.82
CA LEU A 94 6.84 11.24 -4.45
C LEU A 94 7.72 9.99 -4.44
N ARG A 95 9.01 10.12 -4.80
CA ARG A 95 10.00 9.04 -4.73
C ARG A 95 10.20 8.51 -3.31
N LYS A 96 10.31 9.39 -2.31
CA LYS A 96 10.43 8.97 -0.90
C LYS A 96 9.24 8.10 -0.47
N VAL A 97 8.02 8.52 -0.81
CA VAL A 97 6.82 7.73 -0.51
C VAL A 97 6.78 6.44 -1.30
N ALA A 98 7.24 6.43 -2.56
CA ALA A 98 7.33 5.20 -3.34
C ALA A 98 8.30 4.18 -2.72
N SER A 99 9.51 4.60 -2.34
CA SER A 99 10.46 3.73 -1.64
C SER A 99 9.89 3.19 -0.32
N LEU A 100 9.19 4.04 0.44
CA LEU A 100 8.54 3.63 1.68
C LEU A 100 7.41 2.61 1.43
N MET A 101 6.61 2.81 0.37
CA MET A 101 5.59 1.87 -0.06
C MET A 101 6.18 0.53 -0.45
N ASP A 102 7.30 0.51 -1.18
CA ASP A 102 7.94 -0.72 -1.62
C ASP A 102 8.45 -1.54 -0.42
N LEU A 103 9.02 -0.88 0.60
CA LEU A 103 9.38 -1.52 1.88
C LEU A 103 8.17 -2.10 2.59
N TYR A 104 7.07 -1.35 2.66
CA TYR A 104 5.84 -1.84 3.30
C TYR A 104 5.25 -3.04 2.55
N ILE A 105 5.21 -3.00 1.22
CA ILE A 105 4.72 -4.10 0.39
C ILE A 105 5.54 -5.37 0.63
N ALA A 106 6.87 -5.24 0.73
CA ALA A 106 7.75 -6.37 1.06
C ALA A 106 7.48 -6.94 2.46
N GLU A 107 7.22 -6.07 3.45
CA GLU A 107 6.92 -6.47 4.83
C GLU A 107 5.58 -7.21 4.96
N VAL A 108 4.55 -6.81 4.20
CA VAL A 108 3.22 -7.44 4.26
C VAL A 108 3.04 -8.61 3.30
N ALA A 109 3.89 -8.75 2.28
CA ALA A 109 3.83 -9.84 1.32
C ALA A 109 3.79 -11.26 1.94
N PRO A 110 4.58 -11.58 2.99
CA PRO A 110 4.56 -12.91 3.60
C PRO A 110 3.42 -13.14 4.59
N ASP A 111 2.46 -12.21 4.75
CA ASP A 111 1.28 -12.41 5.60
C ASP A 111 0.26 -13.31 4.88
N PRO A 112 0.02 -14.56 5.33
CA PRO A 112 -0.89 -15.50 4.67
C PRO A 112 -2.37 -15.09 4.75
N CYS A 113 -2.68 -14.08 5.55
CA CYS A 113 -4.03 -13.54 5.70
C CYS A 113 -4.26 -12.27 4.85
N LEU A 114 -3.24 -11.79 4.13
CA LEU A 114 -3.37 -10.67 3.22
C LEU A 114 -4.12 -11.10 1.96
N LYS A 115 -5.20 -10.39 1.63
CA LYS A 115 -6.01 -10.71 0.44
C LYS A 115 -5.38 -10.20 -0.85
N PRO A 116 -5.56 -10.89 -2.00
CA PRO A 116 -5.04 -10.47 -3.30
C PRO A 116 -5.43 -9.04 -3.67
N SER A 117 -6.69 -8.68 -3.45
CA SER A 117 -7.21 -7.34 -3.74
C SER A 117 -6.50 -6.23 -2.95
N LYS A 118 -6.07 -6.50 -1.71
CA LYS A 118 -5.32 -5.54 -0.90
C LYS A 118 -3.87 -5.44 -1.35
N PHE A 119 -3.23 -6.56 -1.62
CA PHE A 119 -1.86 -6.59 -2.16
C PHE A 119 -1.80 -5.81 -3.48
N LEU A 120 -2.74 -6.07 -4.39
CA LEU A 120 -2.85 -5.38 -5.67
C LEU A 120 -3.11 -3.89 -5.51
N ALA A 121 -3.97 -3.50 -4.56
CA ALA A 121 -4.21 -2.09 -4.27
C ALA A 121 -2.94 -1.36 -3.82
N LEU A 122 -2.06 -2.01 -3.05
CA LEU A 122 -0.77 -1.44 -2.65
C LEU A 122 0.16 -1.27 -3.85
N VAL A 123 0.32 -2.32 -4.66
CA VAL A 123 1.21 -2.31 -5.84
C VAL A 123 0.81 -1.22 -6.84
N ARG A 124 -0.50 -1.05 -7.07
CA ARG A 124 -1.06 -0.08 -8.03
C ARG A 124 -1.26 1.34 -7.49
N SER A 125 -0.91 1.58 -6.23
CA SER A 125 -1.29 2.82 -5.54
C SER A 125 -0.53 4.08 -5.98
N LEU A 126 0.61 3.92 -6.67
CA LEU A 126 1.48 5.00 -7.13
C LEU A 126 1.78 4.90 -8.63
N PRO A 127 1.94 6.04 -9.33
CA PRO A 127 2.27 6.04 -10.75
C PRO A 127 3.67 5.50 -11.00
N GLU A 128 3.92 5.03 -12.23
CA GLU A 128 5.21 4.43 -12.58
C GLU A 128 6.39 5.40 -12.46
N SER A 129 6.17 6.67 -12.77
CA SER A 129 7.18 7.73 -12.67
C SER A 129 7.66 7.99 -11.25
N ALA A 130 6.98 7.45 -10.24
CA ALA A 130 7.39 7.56 -8.83
C ALA A 130 8.58 6.64 -8.49
N ARG A 131 8.88 5.65 -9.35
CA ARG A 131 9.88 4.61 -9.07
C ARG A 131 10.98 4.62 -10.12
N ASP A 132 12.21 4.45 -9.65
CA ASP A 132 13.38 4.30 -10.52
C ASP A 132 13.67 2.82 -10.84
N SER A 133 13.25 1.88 -9.97
CA SER A 133 13.27 0.43 -10.18
C SER A 133 12.03 -0.22 -9.57
N TYR A 134 11.71 -1.43 -10.02
CA TYR A 134 10.59 -2.25 -9.55
C TYR A 134 11.04 -3.56 -8.90
N ASP A 135 12.35 -3.81 -8.77
CA ASP A 135 12.89 -5.08 -8.25
C ASP A 135 12.32 -5.45 -6.88
N ALA A 136 12.13 -4.45 -6.00
CA ALA A 136 11.52 -4.65 -4.68
C ALA A 136 10.07 -5.15 -4.77
N ILE A 137 9.28 -4.59 -5.69
CA ILE A 137 7.89 -5.01 -5.91
C ILE A 137 7.84 -6.41 -6.51
N TYR A 138 8.73 -6.73 -7.45
CA TYR A 138 8.81 -8.10 -7.97
C TYR A 138 9.14 -9.10 -6.89
N HIS A 139 10.16 -8.82 -6.08
CA HIS A 139 10.53 -9.70 -4.98
C HIS A 139 9.36 -9.89 -4.01
N ALA A 140 8.68 -8.81 -3.63
CA ALA A 140 7.51 -8.89 -2.78
C ALA A 140 6.36 -9.67 -3.43
N THR A 141 6.18 -9.57 -4.75
CA THR A 141 5.13 -10.29 -5.48
C THR A 141 5.44 -11.79 -5.56
N VAL A 142 6.71 -12.16 -5.81
CA VAL A 142 7.15 -13.55 -5.75
C VAL A 142 6.90 -14.12 -4.35
N MET A 143 7.34 -13.43 -3.31
CA MET A 143 7.11 -13.82 -1.92
C MET A 143 5.62 -13.99 -1.62
N TYR A 144 4.79 -13.04 -2.05
CA TYR A 144 3.33 -13.12 -1.88
C TYR A 144 2.75 -14.37 -2.56
N LEU A 145 3.11 -14.64 -3.81
CA LEU A 145 2.62 -15.82 -4.54
C LEU A 145 3.12 -17.14 -3.94
N GLU A 146 4.34 -17.17 -3.40
CA GLU A 146 4.90 -18.34 -2.70
C GLU A 146 4.12 -18.65 -1.42
N VAL A 147 3.78 -17.63 -0.61
CA VAL A 147 2.98 -17.80 0.61
C VAL A 147 1.52 -18.11 0.31
N HIS A 148 0.99 -17.62 -0.81
CA HIS A 148 -0.40 -17.81 -1.22
C HIS A 148 -0.53 -18.86 -2.33
N SER A 149 0.09 -20.03 -2.14
CA SER A 149 0.10 -21.12 -3.14
C SER A 149 -1.30 -21.66 -3.48
N GLY A 150 -2.29 -21.42 -2.62
CA GLY A 150 -3.69 -21.83 -2.80
C GLY A 150 -4.56 -20.91 -3.68
N LEU A 151 -4.01 -19.80 -4.20
CA LEU A 151 -4.75 -18.92 -5.12
C LEU A 151 -5.08 -19.62 -6.45
N SER A 152 -6.19 -19.23 -7.06
CA SER A 152 -6.53 -19.66 -8.41
C SER A 152 -5.57 -19.07 -9.44
N GLU A 153 -5.51 -19.66 -10.64
CA GLU A 153 -4.65 -19.13 -11.71
C GLU A 153 -5.10 -17.71 -12.13
N GLU A 154 -6.41 -17.42 -12.09
CA GLU A 154 -6.97 -16.10 -12.34
C GLU A 154 -6.49 -15.07 -11.29
N GLU A 155 -6.51 -15.44 -10.01
CA GLU A 155 -6.04 -14.57 -8.93
C GLU A 155 -4.52 -14.31 -9.02
N LYS A 156 -3.73 -15.34 -9.34
CA LYS A 156 -2.29 -15.19 -9.57
C LYS A 156 -2.01 -14.26 -10.75
N MET A 157 -2.77 -14.41 -11.83
CA MET A 157 -2.69 -13.53 -13.00
C MET A 157 -3.08 -12.10 -12.67
N GLU A 158 -4.13 -11.91 -11.86
CA GLU A 158 -4.55 -10.59 -11.39
C GLU A 158 -3.44 -9.91 -10.57
N VAL A 159 -2.84 -10.62 -9.61
CA VAL A 159 -1.72 -10.12 -8.82
C VAL A 159 -0.52 -9.76 -9.70
N CYS A 160 -0.15 -10.63 -10.64
CA CYS A 160 0.96 -10.35 -11.56
C CYS A 160 0.67 -9.17 -12.51
N SER A 161 -0.60 -8.93 -12.87
CA SER A 161 -1.00 -7.79 -13.69
C SER A 161 -0.82 -6.43 -13.00
N GLY A 162 -0.50 -6.42 -11.69
CA GLY A 162 -0.09 -5.21 -10.98
C GLY A 162 1.30 -4.70 -11.36
N LEU A 163 2.11 -5.52 -12.04
CA LEU A 163 3.49 -5.22 -12.36
C LEU A 163 3.60 -4.52 -13.72
N SER A 164 4.37 -3.44 -13.77
CA SER A 164 4.61 -2.67 -14.99
C SER A 164 5.39 -3.49 -16.02
N SER A 165 5.00 -3.41 -17.29
CA SER A 165 5.62 -4.14 -18.42
C SER A 165 7.10 -3.81 -18.69
N ARG A 166 7.67 -2.83 -17.96
CA ARG A 166 9.05 -2.35 -18.11
C ARG A 166 10.10 -3.22 -17.43
N SER A 167 9.73 -4.17 -16.59
CA SER A 167 10.71 -4.93 -15.84
C SER A 167 10.60 -6.42 -16.11
N CYS A 168 11.25 -6.81 -17.20
CA CYS A 168 11.53 -8.19 -17.56
C CYS A 168 12.54 -8.80 -16.58
N HIS A 169 12.10 -9.25 -15.40
CA HIS A 169 12.90 -10.14 -14.57
C HIS A 169 12.66 -11.62 -14.97
N PRO A 170 13.70 -12.41 -15.32
CA PRO A 170 13.54 -13.77 -15.88
C PRO A 170 12.69 -14.73 -15.03
N ARG A 171 12.77 -14.60 -13.70
CA ARG A 171 12.01 -15.46 -12.76
C ARG A 171 10.50 -15.22 -12.82
N LEU A 172 10.07 -13.98 -13.05
CA LEU A 172 8.64 -13.66 -13.16
C LEU A 172 8.09 -14.02 -14.53
N VAL A 173 8.92 -13.88 -15.58
CA VAL A 173 8.60 -14.44 -16.89
C VAL A 173 8.39 -15.94 -16.80
N ALA A 174 9.20 -16.68 -16.03
CA ALA A 174 8.97 -18.10 -15.81
C ALA A 174 7.64 -18.38 -15.07
N THR A 175 7.34 -17.67 -13.97
CA THR A 175 6.05 -17.81 -13.26
C THR A 175 4.86 -17.46 -14.16
N LEU A 176 4.95 -16.35 -14.90
CA LEU A 176 3.93 -15.90 -15.86
C LEU A 176 3.80 -16.82 -17.06
N LEU A 177 4.87 -17.45 -17.53
CA LEU A 177 4.83 -18.44 -18.61
C LEU A 177 4.17 -19.74 -18.15
N VAL A 178 4.42 -20.17 -16.90
CA VAL A 178 3.72 -21.30 -16.29
C VAL A 178 2.21 -21.02 -16.23
N THR A 179 1.80 -19.86 -15.70
CA THR A 179 0.36 -19.50 -15.65
C THR A 179 -0.26 -19.32 -17.04
N LYS A 180 0.47 -18.75 -18.01
CA LYS A 180 0.01 -18.60 -19.41
C LYS A 180 -0.11 -19.95 -20.13
N SER A 181 0.77 -20.91 -19.86
CA SER A 181 0.67 -22.28 -20.37
C SER A 181 -0.51 -23.05 -19.76
N SER A 182 -0.85 -22.80 -18.49
CA SER A 182 -2.08 -23.31 -17.87
C SER A 182 -3.34 -22.77 -18.55
N LEU A 183 -3.36 -21.49 -18.96
CA LEU A 183 -4.47 -20.88 -19.71
C LEU A 183 -4.63 -21.45 -21.12
N GLN A 184 -3.52 -21.68 -21.84
CA GLN A 184 -3.57 -22.32 -23.16
C GLN A 184 -4.13 -23.74 -23.06
N ASN A 185 -3.69 -24.52 -22.07
CA ASN A 185 -4.21 -25.87 -21.81
C ASN A 185 -5.69 -25.88 -21.38
N LEU A 186 -6.21 -24.79 -20.81
CA LEU A 186 -7.61 -24.66 -20.45
C LEU A 186 -8.47 -24.28 -21.68
N LEU A 187 -7.96 -23.39 -22.55
CA LEU A 187 -8.58 -23.01 -23.81
C LEU A 187 -8.65 -24.20 -24.78
N ASP A 188 -7.57 -24.98 -24.88
CA ASP A 188 -7.49 -26.19 -25.72
C ASP A 188 -8.42 -27.32 -25.23
N LYS A 189 -8.84 -27.29 -23.95
CA LYS A 189 -9.84 -28.22 -23.38
C LYS A 189 -11.29 -27.76 -23.57
N LEU A 190 -11.49 -26.50 -23.95
CA LEU A 190 -12.81 -25.90 -24.16
C LEU A 190 -13.15 -25.73 -25.67
N SER A 191 -12.21 -26.09 -26.55
CA SER A 191 -12.38 -26.19 -28.01
C SER A 191 -12.56 -27.63 -28.47
#